data_AF-A0A809ZVG2-F1
#
_entry.id   AF-A0A809ZVG2-F1
#
_cell.length_a   1.000
_cell.length_b   1.000
_cell.length_c   1.000
_cell.angle_alpha   90.00
_cell.angle_beta   90.00
_cell.angle_gamma   90.00
#
_symmetry.space_group_name_H-M   'P 1'
#
loop_
_entity.id
_entity.type
_entity.pdbx_description
1 polymer ?
#
loop_
_entity_poly.entity_id
_entity_poly.type
_entity_poly.pdbx_seq_one_letter_code
_entity_poly.pdbx_strand_id
1 'polypeptide(L)'
;MSTKPILCLDFDGVIHSHTSGWRGATIITDPPVPGAMEFIAAAVEHFWVDVFSSRSSEPFGRDAMSRYIRDHLEKTVGPHKASIIISLIHFPTEKPPAFISIDDRAITFQGVWPEIATLLAFKPWNKR
;
A
#
# COMPACT_ATOMS: atom_id res chain seq x y z
N MET A 1 17.01 -20.86 -7.96
CA MET A 1 16.49 -20.21 -6.74
C MET A 1 15.08 -19.75 -7.06
N SER A 2 14.07 -20.11 -6.26
CA SER A 2 12.73 -19.56 -6.45
C SER A 2 12.76 -18.07 -6.11
N THR A 3 12.41 -17.21 -7.04
CA THR A 3 12.24 -15.77 -6.77
C THR A 3 11.02 -15.58 -5.87
N LYS A 4 11.07 -14.62 -4.95
CA LYS A 4 9.89 -14.26 -4.14
C LYS A 4 8.80 -13.72 -5.08
N PRO A 5 7.53 -14.09 -4.89
CA PRO A 5 6.42 -13.47 -5.63
C PRO A 5 6.28 -11.99 -5.24
N ILE A 6 5.69 -11.18 -6.14
CA ILE A 6 5.45 -9.76 -5.89
C ILE A 6 4.11 -9.58 -5.17
N LEU A 7 4.14 -8.90 -4.02
CA LEU A 7 2.96 -8.40 -3.31
C LEU A 7 2.86 -6.89 -3.54
N CYS A 8 1.79 -6.46 -4.21
CA CYS A 8 1.53 -5.04 -4.43
C CYS A 8 0.52 -4.52 -3.38
N LEU A 9 0.90 -3.49 -2.66
CA LEU A 9 0.04 -2.81 -1.69
C LEU A 9 -0.36 -1.45 -2.25
N ASP A 10 -1.65 -1.15 -2.26
CA ASP A 10 -2.08 0.24 -2.34
C ASP A 10 -1.68 0.99 -1.04
N PHE A 11 -1.73 2.31 -1.09
CA PHE A 11 -1.32 3.18 0.01
C PHE A 11 -2.52 3.78 0.75
N ASP A 12 -3.31 4.62 0.09
CA ASP A 12 -4.41 5.40 0.67
C ASP A 12 -5.68 4.55 0.90
N GLY A 13 -5.86 4.06 2.13
CA GLY A 13 -6.96 3.16 2.52
C GLY A 13 -6.48 1.76 2.87
N VAL A 14 -5.19 1.46 2.67
CA VAL A 14 -4.56 0.17 2.97
C VAL A 14 -3.41 0.33 3.97
N ILE A 15 -2.41 1.18 3.68
CA ILE A 15 -1.29 1.47 4.59
C ILE A 15 -1.59 2.72 5.40
N HIS A 16 -2.06 3.77 4.72
CA HIS A 16 -2.52 5.04 5.28
C HIS A 16 -4.04 4.98 5.48
N SER A 17 -4.60 5.46 6.60
CA SER A 17 -6.04 5.27 6.89
C SER A 17 -6.97 6.08 5.99
N HIS A 18 -6.44 7.12 5.34
CA HIS A 18 -7.12 7.94 4.33
C HIS A 18 -8.47 8.53 4.79
N THR A 19 -8.58 8.88 6.06
CA THR A 19 -9.80 9.48 6.64
C THR A 19 -10.00 10.94 6.23
N SER A 20 -8.93 11.68 5.94
CA SER A 20 -8.97 13.09 5.51
C SER A 20 -9.17 13.28 4.01
N GLY A 21 -9.23 12.19 3.24
CA GLY A 21 -9.34 12.18 1.79
C GLY A 21 -8.07 12.63 1.06
N TRP A 22 -8.17 12.77 -0.26
CA TRP A 22 -7.05 13.22 -1.10
C TRP A 22 -6.69 14.68 -0.83
N ARG A 23 -5.39 14.96 -0.61
CA ARG A 23 -4.85 16.31 -0.36
C ARG A 23 -3.66 16.64 -1.26
N GLY A 24 -3.42 15.85 -2.30
CA GLY A 24 -2.23 15.95 -3.15
C GLY A 24 -1.18 14.88 -2.81
N ALA A 25 -0.30 14.58 -3.77
CA ALA A 25 0.56 13.40 -3.72
C ALA A 25 1.55 13.38 -2.55
N THR A 26 1.96 14.56 -2.04
CA THR A 26 2.96 14.69 -0.97
C THR A 26 2.36 14.92 0.42
N ILE A 27 1.05 15.17 0.52
CA ILE A 27 0.38 15.47 1.79
C ILE A 27 -0.23 14.17 2.34
N ILE A 28 0.37 13.67 3.42
CA ILE A 28 0.00 12.43 4.10
C ILE A 28 -0.13 12.73 5.60
N THR A 29 -1.36 12.92 6.07
CA THR A 29 -1.63 13.45 7.43
C THR A 29 -2.27 12.44 8.38
N ASP A 30 -3.07 11.50 7.86
CA ASP A 30 -3.74 10.51 8.69
C ASP A 30 -2.79 9.40 9.22
N PRO A 31 -3.12 8.75 10.34
CA PRO A 31 -2.33 7.64 10.88
C PRO A 31 -2.37 6.40 9.96
N PRO A 32 -1.47 5.44 10.17
CA PRO A 32 -1.49 4.20 9.41
C PRO A 32 -2.71 3.37 9.81
N VAL A 33 -3.14 2.49 8.91
CA VAL A 33 -4.09 1.43 9.26
C VAL A 33 -3.48 0.57 10.36
N PRO A 34 -4.22 0.24 11.45
CA PRO A 34 -3.68 -0.59 12.52
C PRO A 34 -3.11 -1.91 11.99
N GLY A 35 -1.88 -2.25 12.41
CA GLY A 35 -1.19 -3.47 11.97
C GLY A 35 -0.44 -3.36 10.64
N ALA A 36 -0.53 -2.24 9.91
CA ALA A 36 0.09 -2.11 8.60
C ALA A 36 1.62 -2.26 8.64
N MET A 37 2.29 -1.69 9.65
CA MET A 37 3.74 -1.74 9.77
C MET A 37 4.23 -3.15 10.15
N GLU A 38 3.52 -3.82 11.05
CA GLU A 38 3.78 -5.20 11.44
C GLU A 38 3.59 -6.14 10.25
N PHE A 39 2.53 -5.93 9.47
CA PHE A 39 2.28 -6.67 8.24
C PHE A 39 3.40 -6.48 7.22
N ILE A 40 3.79 -5.23 6.93
CA ILE A 40 4.90 -4.94 6.00
C ILE A 40 6.19 -5.60 6.46
N ALA A 41 6.52 -5.50 7.76
CA ALA A 41 7.71 -6.10 8.34
C ALA A 41 7.76 -7.62 8.18
N ALA A 42 6.62 -8.31 8.26
CA ALA A 42 6.54 -9.75 7.99
C ALA A 42 6.52 -10.06 6.48
N ALA A 43 5.83 -9.26 5.67
CA ALA A 43 5.63 -9.51 4.25
C ALA A 43 6.96 -9.50 3.47
N VAL A 44 7.90 -8.61 3.80
CA VAL A 44 9.21 -8.55 3.13
C VAL A 44 10.04 -9.82 3.29
N GLU A 45 9.75 -10.66 4.29
CA GLU A 45 10.41 -11.97 4.47
C GLU A 45 10.00 -12.98 3.39
N HIS A 46 8.80 -12.83 2.82
CA HIS A 46 8.19 -13.79 1.89
C HIS A 46 7.97 -13.25 0.47
N PHE A 47 7.81 -11.94 0.32
CA PHE A 47 7.46 -11.27 -0.93
C PHE A 47 8.51 -10.25 -1.34
N TRP A 48 8.55 -9.92 -2.64
CA TRP A 48 8.97 -8.60 -3.08
C TRP A 48 7.80 -7.65 -2.91
N VAL A 49 7.95 -6.67 -2.02
CA VAL A 49 6.87 -5.75 -1.67
C VAL A 49 6.96 -4.50 -2.52
N ASP A 50 5.93 -4.27 -3.31
CA ASP A 50 5.76 -3.06 -4.08
C ASP A 50 4.63 -2.22 -3.45
N VAL A 51 4.87 -0.92 -3.27
CA VAL A 51 3.83 0.04 -2.88
C VAL A 51 3.48 0.89 -4.10
N PHE A 52 2.29 0.67 -4.64
CA PHE A 52 1.83 1.33 -5.86
C PHE A 52 0.49 2.02 -5.61
N SER A 53 0.44 3.33 -5.82
CA SER A 53 -0.76 4.13 -5.58
C SER A 53 -0.90 5.26 -6.59
N SER A 54 -1.99 6.01 -6.55
CA SER A 54 -2.16 7.22 -7.38
C SER A 54 -1.05 8.27 -7.15
N ARG A 55 -0.39 8.23 -5.98
CA ARG A 55 0.80 9.04 -5.66
C ARG A 55 2.05 8.64 -6.43
N SER A 56 2.11 7.42 -6.97
CA SER A 56 3.30 6.85 -7.62
C SER A 56 3.65 7.53 -8.95
N SER A 57 2.72 8.23 -9.58
CA SER A 57 2.95 8.98 -10.82
C SER A 57 3.85 10.20 -10.60
N GLU A 58 3.88 10.76 -9.39
CA GLU A 58 4.68 11.92 -9.03
C GLU A 58 5.95 11.49 -8.28
N PRO A 59 7.16 11.95 -8.69
CA PRO A 59 8.41 11.62 -7.98
C PRO A 59 8.35 11.91 -6.48
N PHE A 60 7.87 13.10 -6.10
CA PHE A 60 7.75 13.49 -4.71
C PHE A 60 6.65 12.71 -3.95
N GLY A 61 5.66 12.15 -4.66
CA GLY A 61 4.64 11.28 -4.07
C GLY A 61 5.23 9.95 -3.60
N ARG A 62 6.12 9.36 -4.38
CA ARG A 62 6.88 8.16 -4.00
C ARG A 62 7.77 8.43 -2.78
N ASP A 63 8.48 9.55 -2.77
CA ASP A 63 9.31 9.96 -1.63
C ASP A 63 8.45 10.20 -0.38
N ALA A 64 7.26 10.77 -0.52
CA ALA A 64 6.35 10.97 0.59
C ALA A 64 5.86 9.63 1.17
N MET A 65 5.45 8.68 0.34
CA MET A 65 5.05 7.33 0.79
C MET A 65 6.20 6.60 1.47
N SER A 66 7.41 6.63 0.88
CA SER A 66 8.60 5.99 1.45
C SER A 66 8.97 6.58 2.81
N ARG A 67 8.98 7.91 2.94
CA ARG A 67 9.23 8.58 4.22
C ARG A 67 8.17 8.23 5.25
N TYR A 68 6.90 8.25 4.87
CA TYR A 68 5.80 7.90 5.77
C TYR A 68 5.96 6.48 6.32
N ILE A 69 6.19 5.48 5.46
CA ILE A 69 6.36 4.09 5.88
C ILE A 69 7.59 3.94 6.77
N ARG A 70 8.72 4.58 6.43
CA ARG A 70 9.92 4.57 7.28
C ARG A 70 9.62 5.13 8.66
N ASP A 71 9.08 6.34 8.76
CA ASP A 71 8.86 7.03 10.04
C ASP A 71 7.89 6.26 10.96
N HIS A 72 6.95 5.49 10.38
CA HIS A 72 6.06 4.61 11.14
C HIS A 72 6.71 3.26 11.49
N LEU A 73 7.51 2.67 10.59
CA LEU A 73 8.32 1.49 10.91
C LEU A 73 9.31 1.77 12.05
N GLU A 74 9.94 2.93 12.09
CA GLU A 74 10.88 3.30 13.16
C GLU A 74 10.20 3.23 14.54
N LYS A 75 8.94 3.66 14.63
CA LYS A 75 8.13 3.62 15.85
C LYS A 75 7.70 2.19 16.22
N THR A 76 7.51 1.32 15.24
CA THR A 76 7.03 -0.05 15.44
C THR A 76 8.15 -1.05 15.73
N VAL A 77 9.25 -1.00 14.97
CA VAL A 77 10.33 -2.02 15.00
C VAL A 77 11.71 -1.46 15.34
N GLY A 78 11.82 -0.16 15.61
CA GLY A 78 13.09 0.52 15.87
C GLY A 78 13.83 0.92 14.58
N PRO A 79 14.72 1.93 14.66
CA PRO A 79 15.27 2.61 13.49
C PRO A 79 16.16 1.71 12.62
N HIS A 80 16.95 0.83 13.22
CA HIS A 80 17.82 -0.06 12.47
C HIS A 80 17.00 -1.05 11.60
N LYS A 81 16.00 -1.71 12.20
CA LYS A 81 15.16 -2.66 11.47
C LYS A 81 14.27 -1.95 10.44
N ALA A 82 13.78 -0.75 10.75
CA ALA A 82 13.03 0.07 9.81
C ALA A 82 13.85 0.42 8.56
N SER A 83 15.12 0.80 8.73
CA SER A 83 16.02 1.10 7.61
C SER A 83 16.27 -0.11 6.71
N ILE A 84 16.35 -1.32 7.27
CA ILE A 84 16.45 -2.56 6.49
C ILE A 84 15.15 -2.80 5.73
N ILE A 85 14.01 -2.78 6.41
CA ILE A 85 12.70 -3.06 5.80
C ILE A 85 12.39 -2.07 4.67
N ILE A 86 12.58 -0.76 4.88
CA ILE A 86 12.27 0.23 3.83
C ILE A 86 13.14 0.03 2.59
N SER A 87 14.40 -0.43 2.74
CA SER A 87 15.27 -0.75 1.60
C SER A 87 14.83 -1.98 0.79
N LEU A 88 13.91 -2.78 1.33
CA LEU A 88 13.33 -3.95 0.67
C LEU A 88 11.97 -3.65 0.01
N ILE A 89 11.47 -2.42 0.12
CA ILE A 89 10.20 -1.99 -0.46
C ILE A 89 10.47 -1.17 -1.72
N HIS A 90 9.80 -1.51 -2.81
CA HIS A 90 9.85 -0.73 -4.04
C HIS A 90 8.63 0.17 -4.20
N PHE A 91 8.82 1.27 -4.94
CA PHE A 91 7.77 2.24 -5.25
C PHE A 91 7.71 2.40 -6.78
N PRO A 92 7.09 1.43 -7.49
CA PRO A 92 7.08 1.44 -8.96
C PRO A 92 6.30 2.63 -9.51
N THR A 93 6.63 3.04 -10.74
CA THR A 93 5.96 4.14 -11.46
C THR A 93 4.84 3.66 -12.39
N GLU A 94 4.79 2.36 -12.63
CA GLU A 94 3.85 1.68 -13.49
C GLU A 94 3.27 0.46 -12.77
N LYS A 95 2.18 -0.10 -13.31
CA LYS A 95 1.50 -1.23 -12.71
C LYS A 95 2.47 -2.42 -12.57
N PRO A 96 2.77 -2.89 -11.36
CA PRO A 96 3.69 -4.02 -11.20
C PRO A 96 3.03 -5.33 -11.67
N PRO A 97 3.82 -6.30 -12.17
CA PRO A 97 3.35 -7.65 -12.48
C PRO A 97 3.16 -8.47 -11.19
N ALA A 98 2.30 -7.98 -10.32
CA ALA A 98 2.08 -8.53 -8.99
C ALA A 98 1.49 -9.95 -9.05
N PHE A 99 1.98 -10.84 -8.18
CA PHE A 99 1.32 -12.11 -7.92
C PHE A 99 -0.03 -11.88 -7.23
N ILE A 100 -0.09 -10.93 -6.30
CA ILE A 100 -1.32 -10.51 -5.63
C ILE A 100 -1.25 -9.03 -5.26
N SER A 101 -2.41 -8.38 -5.21
CA SER A 101 -2.57 -6.99 -4.78
C SER A 101 -3.54 -6.89 -3.60
N ILE A 102 -3.26 -5.98 -2.65
CA ILE A 102 -4.19 -5.56 -1.59
C ILE A 102 -4.53 -4.09 -1.81
N ASP A 103 -5.81 -3.78 -1.98
CA ASP A 103 -6.33 -2.48 -2.39
C ASP A 103 -7.73 -2.26 -1.78
N ASP A 104 -8.02 -1.06 -1.25
CA ASP A 104 -9.29 -0.77 -0.55
C ASP A 104 -10.48 -0.62 -1.51
N ARG A 105 -10.22 -0.45 -2.82
CA ARG A 105 -11.17 -0.15 -3.89
C ARG A 105 -11.11 -1.13 -5.05
N ALA A 106 -10.57 -2.33 -4.82
CA ALA A 106 -10.58 -3.41 -5.80
C ALA A 106 -11.64 -4.47 -5.48
N ILE A 107 -12.28 -4.99 -6.53
CA ILE A 107 -13.08 -6.20 -6.48
C ILE A 107 -12.34 -7.27 -7.28
N THR A 108 -12.08 -8.43 -6.67
CA THR A 108 -11.48 -9.56 -7.39
C THR A 108 -12.47 -10.07 -8.44
N PHE A 109 -12.05 -10.09 -9.71
CA PHE A 109 -12.85 -10.69 -10.77
C PHE A 109 -12.88 -12.22 -10.60
N GLN A 110 -14.08 -12.78 -10.41
CA GLN A 110 -14.31 -14.20 -10.14
C GLN A 110 -14.72 -14.98 -11.41
N GLY A 111 -14.49 -14.41 -12.60
CA GLY A 111 -14.97 -14.98 -13.87
C GLY A 111 -16.40 -14.58 -14.26
N VAL A 112 -17.07 -13.78 -13.43
CA VAL A 112 -18.41 -13.24 -13.69
C VAL A 112 -18.39 -11.72 -13.50
N TRP A 113 -19.00 -11.00 -14.43
CA TRP A 113 -19.08 -9.54 -14.39
C TRP A 113 -20.12 -9.08 -13.37
N PRO A 114 -19.77 -8.17 -12.44
CA PRO A 114 -20.73 -7.61 -11.52
C PRO A 114 -21.69 -6.66 -12.24
N GLU A 115 -22.89 -6.48 -11.68
CA GLU A 115 -23.82 -5.46 -12.15
C GLU A 115 -23.23 -4.06 -11.92
N ILE A 116 -23.49 -3.13 -12.84
CA ILE A 116 -23.03 -1.74 -12.72
C ILE A 116 -23.57 -1.08 -11.44
N ALA A 117 -24.81 -1.39 -11.05
CA ALA A 117 -25.39 -0.91 -9.81
C ALA A 117 -24.58 -1.35 -8.57
N THR A 118 -24.07 -2.58 -8.56
CA THR A 118 -23.18 -3.08 -7.50
C THR A 118 -21.88 -2.29 -7.44
N LEU A 119 -21.28 -1.98 -8.60
CA LEU A 119 -20.06 -1.17 -8.67
C LEU A 119 -20.28 0.25 -8.15
N LEU A 120 -21.40 0.89 -8.53
CA LEU A 120 -21.76 2.24 -8.08
C LEU A 120 -22.06 2.29 -6.57
N ALA A 121 -22.58 1.20 -6.00
CA ALA A 121 -22.88 1.09 -4.57
C ALA A 121 -21.66 0.67 -3.72
N PHE A 122 -20.49 0.46 -4.33
CA PHE A 122 -19.29 0.02 -3.63
C PHE A 122 -18.91 0.97 -2.48
N LYS A 123 -18.56 0.39 -1.33
CA LYS A 123 -17.99 1.11 -0.20
C LYS A 123 -16.71 0.41 0.27
N PRO A 124 -15.60 1.15 0.45
CA PRO A 124 -14.38 0.59 1.03
C PRO A 124 -14.65 0.14 2.47
N TRP A 125 -13.77 -0.70 3.01
CA TRP A 125 -13.93 -1.34 4.31
C TRP A 125 -14.13 -0.35 5.47
N ASN A 126 -13.52 0.84 5.38
CA ASN A 126 -13.57 1.90 6.39
C ASN A 126 -14.81 2.82 6.28
N LYS A 127 -15.76 2.52 5.38
CA LYS A 127 -17.01 3.28 5.19
C LYS A 127 -18.27 2.41 5.23
N ARG A 128 -18.13 1.18 5.74
CA ARG A 128 -19.26 0.24 5.88
C ARG A 128 -20.16 0.60 7.04
#